data_AF-A0A552HXK9-F1
#
_entry.id   AF-A0A552HXK9-F1
#
_cell.length_a   1.000
_cell.length_b   1.000
_cell.length_c   1.000
_cell.angle_alpha   90.00
_cell.angle_beta   90.00
_cell.angle_gamma   90.00
#
_symmetry.space_group_name_H-M   'P 1'
#
loop_
_entity.id
_entity.type
_entity.pdbx_description
1 polymer ?
#
loop_
_entity_poly.entity_id
_entity_poly.type
_entity_poly.pdbx_seq_one_letter_code
_entity_poly.pdbx_strand_id
1 'polypeptide(L)' 'SKGGKRRKYGGSTTRHGFRKGDLVSSPKGIGYVSGDTEKQLSVSDTNGQRLGQIAVSKIQLIRRSNGLIVSHQLI' A
#
# COMPACT_ATOMS: atom_id res chain seq x y z
N SER A 1 10.59 -14.47 -15.31
CA SER A 1 9.47 -15.02 -14.51
C SER A 1 8.27 -14.10 -14.66
N LYS A 2 7.04 -14.62 -14.81
CA LYS A 2 5.80 -13.80 -14.91
C LYS A 2 5.31 -13.25 -13.57
N GLY A 3 6.20 -13.08 -12.61
CA GLY A 3 5.86 -12.67 -11.25
C GLY A 3 6.91 -11.67 -10.78
N GLY A 4 6.49 -10.43 -10.64
CA GLY A 4 7.30 -9.35 -10.12
C GLY A 4 8.01 -9.69 -8.80
N LYS A 5 9.04 -8.91 -8.43
CA LYS A 5 9.81 -9.16 -7.20
C LYS A 5 8.89 -9.01 -5.99
N ARG A 6 8.75 -10.09 -5.22
CA ARG A 6 7.92 -10.11 -4.01
C ARG A 6 8.80 -9.83 -2.80
N ARG A 7 8.51 -8.75 -2.08
CA ARG A 7 9.15 -8.48 -0.79
C ARG A 7 8.16 -8.67 0.35
N LYS A 8 8.64 -9.27 1.44
CA LYS A 8 7.86 -9.35 2.68
C LYS A 8 7.58 -7.94 3.18
N TYR A 9 6.32 -7.62 3.43
CA TYR A 9 5.91 -6.32 3.95
C TYR A 9 4.53 -6.41 4.60
N GLY A 10 4.34 -5.68 5.70
CA GLY A 10 3.07 -5.65 6.42
C GLY A 10 3.16 -6.33 7.78
N GLY A 11 2.02 -6.84 8.27
CA GLY A 11 1.90 -7.54 9.54
C GLY A 11 1.20 -6.75 10.65
N SER A 12 0.87 -5.48 10.41
CA SER A 12 0.09 -4.66 11.34
C SER A 12 -1.13 -4.06 10.66
N THR A 13 -2.22 -3.93 11.42
CA THR A 13 -3.42 -3.18 11.03
C THR A 13 -3.28 -1.74 11.55
N THR A 14 -3.61 -0.76 10.71
CA THR A 14 -3.64 0.66 11.06
C THR A 14 -4.86 0.97 11.91
N ARG A 15 -4.90 2.16 12.52
CA ARG A 15 -6.05 2.66 13.29
C ARG A 15 -7.35 2.74 12.48
N HIS A 16 -7.24 2.69 11.15
CA HIS A 16 -8.32 2.88 10.19
C HIS A 16 -8.81 1.57 9.56
N GLY A 17 -8.38 0.41 10.06
CA GLY A 17 -8.80 -0.90 9.56
C GLY A 17 -8.13 -1.35 8.24
N PHE A 18 -7.16 -0.58 7.75
CA PHE A 18 -6.29 -0.98 6.64
C PHE A 18 -5.07 -1.72 7.17
N ARG A 19 -4.49 -2.62 6.40
CA ARG A 19 -3.28 -3.35 6.80
C ARG A 19 -2.08 -2.77 6.06
N LYS A 20 -0.93 -2.70 6.71
CA LYS A 20 0.31 -2.44 5.97
C LYS A 20 0.48 -3.51 4.88
N GLY A 21 0.71 -3.07 3.64
CA GLY A 21 0.73 -3.93 2.45
C GLY A 21 -0.63 -4.14 1.76
N ASP A 22 -1.73 -3.55 2.25
CA ASP A 22 -2.97 -3.47 1.47
C ASP A 22 -2.70 -2.66 0.19
N LEU A 23 -3.12 -3.19 -0.95
CA LEU A 23 -3.10 -2.46 -2.21
C LEU A 23 -4.35 -1.60 -2.28
N VAL A 24 -4.16 -0.30 -2.52
CA VAL A 24 -5.23 0.69 -2.47
C VAL A 24 -5.18 1.62 -3.67
N SER A 25 -6.34 2.14 -4.06
CA SER A 25 -6.49 3.27 -4.96
C SER A 25 -6.63 4.56 -4.15
N SER A 26 -6.02 5.63 -4.65
CA SER A 26 -6.08 6.96 -4.04
C SER A 26 -6.00 8.05 -5.12
N PRO A 27 -6.31 9.32 -4.79
CA PRO A 27 -6.12 10.44 -5.73
C PRO A 27 -4.66 10.67 -6.16
N LYS A 28 -3.68 10.06 -5.47
CA LYS A 28 -2.25 10.11 -5.83
C LYS A 28 -1.77 8.86 -6.59
N GLY A 29 -2.70 8.00 -7.00
CA GLY A 29 -2.42 6.76 -7.71
C GLY A 29 -2.60 5.51 -6.85
N ILE A 30 -2.35 4.37 -7.49
CA ILE A 30 -2.42 3.04 -6.86
C ILE A 30 -1.11 2.77 -6.13
N GLY A 31 -1.19 2.32 -4.88
CA GLY A 31 -0.02 1.97 -4.10
C GLY A 31 -0.35 1.10 -2.90
N TYR A 32 0.64 0.87 -2.06
CA TYR A 32 0.54 0.04 -0.87
C TYR A 32 0.47 0.89 0.38
N VAL A 33 -0.42 0.52 1.32
CA VAL A 33 -0.48 1.13 2.64
C VAL A 33 0.84 0.87 3.37
N SER A 34 1.56 1.93 3.73
CA SER A 34 2.84 1.85 4.42
C SER A 34 2.78 2.28 5.90
N GLY A 35 1.69 2.94 6.29
CA GLY A 35 1.41 3.33 7.67
C GLY A 35 0.23 4.28 7.77
N ASP A 36 0.03 4.84 8.95
CA ASP A 36 -1.06 5.73 9.28
C ASP A 36 -0.60 6.89 10.17
N THR A 37 -1.31 8.00 10.05
CA THR A 37 -1.38 9.07 11.05
C THR A 37 -2.76 9.04 11.69
N GLU A 38 -3.05 9.98 12.57
CA GLU A 38 -4.37 10.11 13.22
C GLU A 38 -5.52 10.17 12.20
N LYS A 39 -5.34 10.82 11.04
CA LYS A 39 -6.42 11.06 10.06
C LYS A 39 -6.17 10.50 8.66
N GLN A 40 -4.96 10.02 8.38
CA GLN A 40 -4.53 9.71 7.02
C GLN A 40 -3.76 8.38 6.95
N LEU A 41 -3.75 7.77 5.78
CA LEU A 41 -2.89 6.63 5.47
C LEU A 41 -1.74 7.09 4.58
N SER A 42 -0.54 6.62 4.91
CA SER A 42 0.62 6.74 4.03
C SER A 42 0.53 5.68 2.95
N VAL A 43 0.60 6.10 1.68
CA VAL A 43 0.60 5.23 0.51
C VAL A 43 1.97 5.32 -0.17
N SER A 44 2.53 4.18 -0.53
CA SER A 44 3.86 4.08 -1.14
C SER A 44 3.87 3.13 -2.32
N ASP A 45 4.79 3.36 -3.25
CA ASP A 45 5.00 2.49 -4.38
C ASP A 45 5.69 1.18 -3.96
N THR A 46 6.00 0.35 -4.94
CA THR A 46 6.66 -0.94 -4.72
C THR A 46 8.14 -0.83 -4.40
N ASN A 47 8.75 0.34 -4.54
CA ASN A 47 10.13 0.62 -4.17
C ASN A 47 10.25 1.28 -2.78
N GLY A 48 9.13 1.60 -2.13
CA GLY A 48 9.08 2.27 -0.84
C GLY A 48 9.07 3.79 -0.94
N GLN A 49 9.00 4.36 -2.14
CA GLN A 49 8.79 5.79 -2.33
C GLN A 49 7.36 6.16 -1.96
N ARG A 50 7.19 7.21 -1.17
CA ARG A 50 5.86 7.64 -0.69
C ARG A 50 5.14 8.43 -1.78
N LEU A 51 3.96 7.98 -2.17
CA LEU A 51 3.05 8.69 -3.07
C LEU A 51 2.32 9.83 -2.34
N GLY A 52 2.02 9.64 -1.05
CA GLY A 52 1.47 10.68 -0.19
C GLY A 52 0.86 10.16 1.10
N GLN A 53 0.39 11.09 1.93
CA GLN A 53 -0.53 10.82 3.02
C GLN A 53 -1.93 11.26 2.58
N ILE A 54 -2.88 10.34 2.64
CA ILE A 54 -4.21 10.52 2.06
C ILE A 54 -5.26 10.27 3.14
N ALA A 55 -6.25 11.16 3.20
CA ALA A 55 -7.40 10.98 4.08
C ALA A 55 -8.07 9.62 3.81
N VAL A 56 -8.41 8.91 4.87
CA VAL A 56 -8.98 7.55 4.80
C VAL A 56 -10.22 7.50 3.92
N SER A 57 -11.05 8.55 3.98
CA SER A 57 -12.27 8.69 3.18
C SER A 57 -12.04 8.74 1.65
N LYS A 58 -10.80 9.01 1.22
CA LYS A 58 -10.42 9.07 -0.19
C LYS A 58 -9.68 7.81 -0.67
N ILE A 59 -9.61 6.78 0.16
CA ILE A 59 -8.91 5.53 -0.13
C ILE A 59 -9.90 4.42 -0.40
N GLN A 60 -9.65 3.66 -1.45
CA GLN A 60 -10.39 2.45 -1.77
C GLN A 60 -9.47 1.24 -1.71
N LEU A 61 -9.90 0.20 -1.00
CA LEU A 61 -9.19 -1.07 -0.97
C LEU A 61 -9.35 -1.81 -2.29
N ILE A 62 -8.24 -2.17 -2.94
CA ILE A 62 -8.24 -3.02 -4.13
C ILE A 62 -7.98 -4.47 -3.73
N ARG A 63 -6.97 -4.69 -2.87
CA ARG A 63 -6.58 -6.04 -2.44
C ARG A 63 -6.03 -6.02 -1.02
N ARG A 64 -6.47 -6.95 -0.20
CA ARG A 64 -5.89 -7.16 1.13
C ARG A 64 -4.46 -7.67 1.05
N SER A 65 -3.65 -7.25 2.02
CA SER A 65 -2.29 -7.73 2.23
C SER A 65 -2.30 -9.23 2.47
N ASN A 66 -1.44 -9.93 1.73
CA ASN A 66 -1.05 -11.32 1.97
C ASN A 66 0.39 -11.40 2.52
N GLY A 67 0.89 -10.30 3.09
CA GLY A 67 2.27 -10.19 3.59
C GLY A 67 3.32 -9.94 2.51
N LEU A 68 2.92 -9.75 1.25
CA LEU A 68 3.81 -9.53 0.11
C LEU A 68 3.43 -8.26 -0.67
N ILE A 69 4.43 -7.44 -0.98
CA ILE A 69 4.33 -6.39 -2.01
C ILE A 69 4.92 -6.93 -3.30
N VAL A 70 4.24 -6.72 -4.42
CA VAL A 70 4.67 -7.17 -5.75
C VAL A 70 5.10 -5.95 -6.56
N SER A 71 6.38 -5.85 -6.91
CA SER A 71 6.87 -4.89 -7.91
C SER A 71 6.84 -5.53 -9.30
N HIS A 72 6.05 -4.99 -10.23
CA HIS A 72 6.24 -5.32 -11.64
C HIS A 72 7.49 -4.61 -12.13
N GLN A 73 8.59 -5.35 -12.25
CA GLN A 73 9.75 -4.89 -12.99
C GLN A 73 9.40 -5.03 -14.46
N LEU A 74 9.13 -3.90 -15.12
CA LEU A 74 9.19 -3.84 -16.58
C LEU A 74 10.65 -4.15 -16.94
N ILE A 75 10.83 -5.24 -17.68
CA ILE A 75 12.10 -5.63 -18.30
C ILE A 75 12.29 -4.79 -19.55
#